data_AF-A0A6G3BQD6-F1
#
_entry.id   AF-A0A6G3BQD6-F1
#
_cell.length_a   1.000
_cell.length_b   1.000
_cell.length_c   1.000
_cell.angle_alpha   90.00
_cell.angle_beta   90.00
_cell.angle_gamma   90.00
#
_symmetry.space_group_name_H-M   'P 1'
#
loop_
_entity.id
_entity.type
_entity.pdbx_description
1 polymer ?
#
loop_
_entity_poly.entity_id
_entity_poly.type
_entity_poly.pdbx_seq_one_letter_code
_entity_poly.pdbx_strand_id
1 'polypeptide(L)'
;MRIGIIGAGMLGRAVARRAALAGAAVLLADRSIGQARVAAAEATTVESAGTVVATTLAAALRPEIVIFAIRWPQALELTRLHAGLLTGKAVVDLSVPSRTDPESSAVRQLVCLAPQVRWVKALTTADAGALHSGYSEGLPVDVFVAADDEGAKVAVVELFDRSGLRAFDAGGLDNAWVLEGMGRLGQEVGERLQLSESWSFKFMPSW
;
A
#
# COMPACT_ATOMS: atom_id res chain seq x y z
N MET A 1 -9.26 5.30 -13.19
CA MET A 1 -9.64 5.81 -11.84
C MET A 1 -8.56 6.75 -11.31
N ARG A 2 -8.85 7.60 -10.31
CA ARG A 2 -7.82 8.44 -9.65
C ARG A 2 -7.45 7.85 -8.30
N ILE A 3 -6.16 7.87 -7.96
CA ILE A 3 -5.64 7.32 -6.69
C ILE A 3 -4.72 8.34 -6.04
N GLY A 4 -4.88 8.53 -4.74
CA GLY A 4 -3.99 9.33 -3.92
C GLY A 4 -2.92 8.46 -3.29
N ILE A 5 -1.66 8.88 -3.33
CA ILE A 5 -0.58 8.21 -2.60
C ILE A 5 0.15 9.25 -1.75
N ILE A 6 0.26 8.97 -0.45
CA ILE A 6 1.00 9.79 0.49
C ILE A 6 2.30 9.07 0.84
N GLY A 7 3.43 9.74 0.63
CA GLY A 7 4.78 9.22 0.84
C GLY A 7 5.46 8.85 -0.48
N ALA A 8 6.60 9.47 -0.77
CA ALA A 8 7.39 9.25 -1.99
C ALA A 8 8.66 8.41 -1.74
N GLY A 9 8.70 7.63 -0.66
CA GLY A 9 9.78 6.67 -0.42
C GLY A 9 9.75 5.48 -1.38
N MET A 10 10.63 4.51 -1.18
CA MET A 10 10.76 3.34 -2.07
C MET A 10 9.42 2.60 -2.29
N LEU A 11 8.66 2.35 -1.21
CA LEU A 11 7.33 1.75 -1.29
C LEU A 11 6.34 2.63 -2.04
N GLY A 12 6.27 3.93 -1.72
CA GLY A 12 5.36 4.86 -2.38
C GLY A 12 5.59 4.94 -3.89
N ARG A 13 6.86 4.95 -4.32
CA ARG A 13 7.25 4.87 -5.73
C ARG A 13 6.86 3.55 -6.38
N ALA A 14 7.11 2.42 -5.73
CA ALA A 14 6.73 1.11 -6.25
C ALA A 14 5.21 0.98 -6.42
N VAL A 15 4.45 1.44 -5.43
CA VAL A 15 2.97 1.43 -5.47
C VAL A 15 2.44 2.41 -6.50
N ALA A 16 3.03 3.59 -6.65
CA ALA A 16 2.67 4.53 -7.72
C ALA A 16 2.85 3.91 -9.10
N ARG A 17 3.97 3.19 -9.32
CA ARG A 17 4.21 2.44 -10.56
C ARG A 17 3.12 1.40 -10.79
N ARG A 18 2.79 0.59 -9.77
CA ARG A 18 1.75 -0.44 -9.86
C ARG A 18 0.38 0.14 -10.18
N ALA A 19 -0.02 1.19 -9.46
CA ALA A 19 -1.29 1.86 -9.73
C ALA A 19 -1.35 2.44 -11.15
N ALA A 20 -0.26 3.01 -11.67
CA ALA A 20 -0.20 3.50 -13.05
C ALA A 20 -0.25 2.36 -14.09
N LEU A 21 0.40 1.22 -13.84
CA LEU A 21 0.28 0.03 -14.68
C LEU A 21 -1.16 -0.51 -14.73
N ALA A 22 -1.90 -0.43 -13.62
CA ALA A 22 -3.33 -0.72 -13.58
C ALA A 22 -4.21 0.33 -14.29
N GLY A 23 -3.63 1.35 -14.92
CA GLY A 23 -4.35 2.41 -15.63
C GLY A 23 -4.90 3.51 -14.74
N ALA A 24 -4.39 3.68 -13.51
CA ALA A 24 -4.81 4.74 -12.62
C ALA A 24 -4.08 6.07 -12.92
N ALA A 25 -4.77 7.19 -12.70
CA ALA A 25 -4.16 8.50 -12.60
C ALA A 25 -3.76 8.75 -11.14
N VAL A 26 -2.47 8.63 -10.85
CA VAL A 26 -1.89 8.68 -9.51
C VAL A 26 -1.48 10.10 -9.15
N LEU A 27 -1.98 10.55 -8.01
CA LEU A 27 -1.62 11.79 -7.34
C LEU A 27 -0.65 11.48 -6.20
N LEU A 28 0.65 11.65 -6.43
CA LEU A 28 1.69 11.35 -5.46
C LEU A 28 2.07 12.60 -4.66
N ALA A 29 1.89 12.56 -3.35
CA ALA A 29 2.29 13.63 -2.45
C ALA A 29 3.38 13.14 -1.48
N ASP A 30 4.27 14.05 -1.13
CA ASP A 30 5.25 13.88 -0.06
C ASP A 30 5.42 15.20 0.69
N ARG A 31 6.09 15.19 1.84
CA ARG A 31 6.46 16.42 2.55
C ARG A 31 7.33 17.33 1.68
N SER A 32 8.18 16.74 0.84
CA SER A 32 8.94 17.47 -0.17
C SER A 32 8.32 17.27 -1.55
N ILE A 33 7.79 18.35 -2.14
CA ILE A 33 7.29 18.32 -3.53
C ILE A 33 8.40 17.94 -4.53
N GLY A 34 9.66 18.28 -4.23
CA GLY A 34 10.81 17.86 -5.04
C GLY A 34 10.98 16.35 -5.04
N GLN A 35 10.92 15.70 -3.86
CA GLN A 35 10.97 14.24 -3.74
C GLN A 35 9.78 13.58 -4.45
N ALA A 36 8.57 14.13 -4.29
CA ALA A 36 7.40 13.62 -4.99
C ALA A 36 7.56 13.70 -6.52
N ARG A 37 8.18 14.76 -7.07
CA ARG A 37 8.46 14.88 -8.51
C ARG A 37 9.44 13.84 -9.00
N VAL A 38 10.54 13.62 -8.27
CA VAL A 38 11.53 12.58 -8.61
C VAL A 38 10.87 11.21 -8.59
N ALA A 39 10.19 10.85 -7.50
CA ALA A 39 9.51 9.57 -7.38
C ALA A 39 8.41 9.37 -8.44
N ALA A 40 7.68 10.42 -8.81
CA ALA A 40 6.68 10.34 -9.87
C ALA A 40 7.31 10.06 -11.24
N ALA A 41 8.44 10.69 -11.54
CA ALA A 41 9.20 10.42 -12.77
C ALA A 41 9.73 8.98 -12.79
N GLU A 42 10.32 8.51 -11.70
CA GLU A 42 10.85 7.15 -11.59
C GLU A 42 9.76 6.05 -11.57
N ALA A 43 8.56 6.37 -11.10
CA ALA A 43 7.42 5.46 -11.13
C ALA A 43 6.76 5.37 -12.53
N THR A 44 7.03 6.32 -13.42
CA THR A 44 6.44 6.35 -14.77
C THR A 44 7.22 5.42 -15.69
N THR A 45 6.50 4.54 -16.39
CA THR A 45 7.05 3.63 -17.41
C THR A 45 6.21 3.74 -18.68
N VAL A 46 6.81 3.45 -19.84
CA VAL A 46 6.16 3.48 -21.15
C VAL A 46 5.02 2.45 -21.25
N GLU A 47 5.10 1.39 -20.45
CA GLU A 47 4.08 0.34 -20.36
C GLU A 47 2.83 0.76 -19.57
N SER A 48 2.88 1.87 -18.82
CA SER A 48 1.76 2.31 -18.00
C SER A 48 0.63 2.89 -18.86
N ALA A 49 -0.57 2.33 -18.72
CA ALA A 49 -1.80 2.93 -19.24
C ALA A 49 -2.27 4.15 -18.43
N GLY A 50 -1.74 4.32 -17.21
CA GLY A 50 -2.04 5.40 -16.28
C GLY A 50 -0.95 6.47 -16.23
N THR A 51 -1.04 7.38 -15.26
CA THR A 51 -0.10 8.48 -15.07
C THR A 51 0.31 8.61 -13.61
N VAL A 52 1.51 9.14 -13.35
CA VAL A 52 1.94 9.51 -12.00
C VAL A 52 2.34 10.98 -12.00
N VAL A 53 1.64 11.79 -11.20
CA VAL A 53 1.94 13.21 -11.07
C VAL A 53 2.17 13.58 -9.61
N ALA A 54 3.26 14.31 -9.37
CA ALA A 54 3.51 14.89 -8.07
C ALA A 54 2.50 16.01 -7.77
N THR A 55 1.98 16.04 -6.55
CA THR A 55 0.96 17.00 -6.14
C THR A 55 1.06 17.38 -4.66
N THR A 56 0.15 18.24 -4.20
CA THR A 56 0.04 18.62 -2.79
C THR A 56 -0.67 17.53 -1.99
N LEU A 57 -0.40 17.47 -0.69
CA LEU A 57 -1.11 16.57 0.24
C LEU A 57 -2.64 16.71 0.10
N ALA A 58 -3.15 17.95 0.13
CA ALA A 58 -4.58 18.22 0.02
C ALA A 58 -5.20 17.66 -1.28
N ALA A 59 -4.48 17.69 -2.40
CA ALA A 59 -4.95 17.12 -3.65
C ALA A 59 -4.90 15.58 -3.64
N ALA A 60 -3.83 15.00 -3.10
CA ALA A 60 -3.67 13.55 -2.99
C ALA A 60 -4.67 12.90 -2.00
N LEU A 61 -5.27 13.66 -1.08
CA LEU A 61 -6.32 13.13 -0.19
C LEU A 61 -7.73 13.13 -0.81
N ARG A 62 -7.94 13.75 -1.98
CA ARG A 62 -9.27 13.85 -2.62
C ARG A 62 -9.79 12.57 -3.30
N PRO A 63 -8.97 11.70 -3.90
CA PRO A 63 -9.46 10.50 -4.58
C PRO A 63 -10.25 9.55 -3.67
N GLU A 64 -10.99 8.60 -4.25
CA GLU A 64 -11.79 7.62 -3.49
C GLU A 64 -10.94 6.52 -2.85
N ILE A 65 -9.78 6.25 -3.43
CA ILE A 65 -8.74 5.38 -2.88
C ILE A 65 -7.53 6.25 -2.54
N VAL A 66 -7.10 6.19 -1.28
CA VAL A 66 -5.89 6.86 -0.78
C VAL A 66 -4.98 5.82 -0.15
N ILE A 67 -3.70 5.84 -0.51
CA ILE A 67 -2.71 4.87 -0.06
C ILE A 67 -1.69 5.57 0.83
N PHE A 68 -1.52 5.07 2.05
CA PHE A 68 -0.59 5.61 3.04
C PHE A 68 0.75 4.89 2.97
N ALA A 69 1.58 5.26 2.00
CA ALA A 69 2.98 4.81 1.89
C ALA A 69 3.93 5.58 2.85
N ILE A 70 3.51 5.73 4.11
CA ILE A 70 4.21 6.43 5.18
C ILE A 70 4.32 5.54 6.42
N ARG A 71 5.16 5.93 7.38
CA ARG A 71 5.32 5.16 8.61
C ARG A 71 4.07 5.28 9.49
N TRP A 72 3.80 4.24 10.26
CA TRP A 72 2.62 4.16 11.13
C TRP A 72 2.37 5.41 12.03
N PRO A 73 3.38 5.99 12.71
CA PRO A 73 3.16 7.23 13.49
C PRO A 73 2.69 8.41 12.64
N GLN A 74 3.15 8.50 11.39
CA GLN A 74 2.76 9.54 10.44
C GLN A 74 1.35 9.29 9.90
N ALA A 75 0.97 8.02 9.68
CA ALA A 75 -0.41 7.66 9.32
C ALA A 75 -1.39 8.06 10.43
N LEU A 76 -1.05 7.82 11.70
CA LEU A 76 -1.85 8.27 12.84
C LEU A 76 -2.00 9.79 12.87
N GLU A 77 -0.89 10.53 12.75
CA GLU A 77 -0.90 12.00 12.73
C GLU A 77 -1.74 12.57 11.58
N LEU A 78 -1.51 12.07 10.36
CA LEU A 78 -2.25 12.50 9.17
C LEU A 78 -3.75 12.21 9.31
N THR A 79 -4.10 11.05 9.88
CA THR A 79 -5.50 10.69 10.13
C THR A 79 -6.13 11.63 11.17
N ARG A 80 -5.43 11.98 12.26
CA ARG A 80 -5.93 12.95 13.25
C ARG A 80 -6.26 14.30 12.63
N LEU A 81 -5.38 14.77 11.74
CA LEU A 81 -5.51 16.08 11.10
C LEU A 81 -6.54 16.11 9.96
N HIS A 82 -6.78 14.97 9.30
CA HIS A 82 -7.53 14.93 8.05
C HIS A 82 -8.65 13.88 8.00
N ALA A 83 -9.08 13.31 9.14
CA ALA A 83 -10.16 12.31 9.20
C ALA A 83 -11.42 12.74 8.43
N GLY A 84 -11.80 14.02 8.50
CA GLY A 84 -12.95 14.56 7.75
C GLY A 84 -12.80 14.39 6.24
N LEU A 85 -11.60 14.63 5.69
CA LEU A 85 -11.30 14.44 4.27
C LEU A 85 -11.25 12.95 3.87
N LEU A 86 -11.03 12.04 4.82
CA LEU A 86 -10.93 10.60 4.56
C LEU A 86 -12.28 9.88 4.62
N THR A 87 -13.32 10.54 5.12
CA THR A 87 -14.66 9.96 5.31
C THR A 87 -15.18 9.26 4.05
N GLY A 88 -15.60 8.00 4.20
CA GLY A 88 -16.14 7.18 3.11
C GLY A 88 -15.12 6.75 2.05
N LYS A 89 -13.82 7.07 2.20
CA LYS A 89 -12.77 6.65 1.27
C LYS A 89 -12.21 5.28 1.65
N ALA A 90 -11.76 4.53 0.65
CA ALA A 90 -10.91 3.37 0.87
C ALA A 90 -9.50 3.86 1.17
N VAL A 91 -9.01 3.62 2.39
CA VAL A 91 -7.66 4.03 2.79
C VAL A 91 -6.80 2.81 3.05
N VAL A 92 -5.75 2.65 2.23
CA VAL A 92 -4.84 1.50 2.29
C VAL A 92 -3.66 1.83 3.19
N ASP A 93 -3.55 1.11 4.31
CA ASP A 93 -2.40 1.10 5.19
C ASP A 93 -1.45 -0.05 4.81
N LEU A 94 -0.19 0.29 4.57
CA LEU A 94 0.89 -0.66 4.29
C LEU A 94 1.93 -0.67 5.42
N SER A 95 1.66 0.02 6.53
CA SER A 95 2.64 0.16 7.59
C SER A 95 2.93 -1.20 8.25
N VAL A 96 4.20 -1.44 8.58
CA VAL A 96 4.63 -2.62 9.33
C VAL A 96 5.27 -2.09 10.62
N PRO A 97 4.54 -2.07 11.75
CA PRO A 97 5.11 -1.59 13.01
C PRO A 97 6.17 -2.57 13.53
N SER A 98 7.06 -2.09 14.41
CA SER A 98 8.08 -2.94 15.04
C SER A 98 7.48 -4.03 15.94
N ARG A 99 6.30 -3.75 16.49
CA ARG A 99 5.48 -4.71 17.23
C ARG A 99 4.04 -4.58 16.75
N THR A 100 3.43 -5.71 16.45
CA THR A 100 1.99 -5.81 16.16
C THR A 100 1.29 -6.51 17.32
N ASP A 101 0.01 -6.22 17.48
CA ASP A 101 -0.84 -6.75 18.54
C ASP A 101 -2.12 -7.33 17.91
N PRO A 102 -2.54 -8.55 18.26
CA PRO A 102 -3.75 -9.16 17.70
C PRO A 102 -5.02 -8.35 17.95
N GLU A 103 -5.13 -7.68 19.10
CA GLU A 103 -6.30 -6.88 19.48
C GLU A 103 -6.18 -5.43 18.98
N SER A 104 -4.96 -4.94 18.75
CA SER A 104 -4.69 -3.53 18.41
C SER A 104 -3.59 -3.36 17.34
N SER A 105 -3.77 -4.02 16.19
CA SER A 105 -2.91 -3.86 15.02
C SER A 105 -2.80 -2.40 14.58
N ALA A 106 -1.76 -2.07 13.79
CA ALA A 106 -1.51 -0.68 13.39
C ALA A 106 -2.72 -0.05 12.68
N VAL A 107 -3.39 -0.83 11.81
CA VAL A 107 -4.60 -0.39 11.12
C VAL A 107 -5.82 -0.34 12.04
N ARG A 108 -5.96 -1.23 13.03
CA ARG A 108 -7.06 -1.18 14.02
C ARG A 108 -7.00 0.12 14.84
N GLN A 109 -5.82 0.65 15.13
CA GLN A 109 -5.68 1.96 15.77
C GLN A 109 -6.11 3.12 14.86
N LEU A 110 -5.93 2.99 13.54
CA LEU A 110 -6.46 3.96 12.56
C LEU A 110 -8.00 3.88 12.48
N VAL A 111 -8.57 2.67 12.54
CA VAL A 111 -10.03 2.46 12.64
C VAL A 111 -10.60 3.15 13.86
N CYS A 112 -10.01 2.98 15.05
CA CYS A 112 -10.47 3.65 16.27
C CYS A 112 -10.45 5.19 16.14
N LEU A 113 -9.48 5.73 15.40
CA LEU A 113 -9.31 7.16 15.23
C LEU A 113 -10.27 7.76 14.19
N ALA A 114 -10.59 7.02 13.14
CA ALA A 114 -11.50 7.46 12.07
C ALA A 114 -12.36 6.28 11.60
N PRO A 115 -13.41 5.91 12.36
CA PRO A 115 -14.25 4.74 12.06
C PRO A 115 -15.11 4.92 10.80
N GLN A 116 -15.29 6.16 10.34
CA GLN A 116 -16.01 6.50 9.11
C GLN A 116 -15.21 6.27 7.82
N VAL A 117 -13.95 5.83 7.94
CA VAL A 117 -13.04 5.53 6.83
C VAL A 117 -13.07 4.03 6.56
N ARG A 118 -13.05 3.64 5.28
CA ARG A 118 -13.02 2.24 4.87
C ARG A 118 -11.56 1.77 4.83
N TRP A 119 -11.06 1.35 5.98
CA TRP A 119 -9.65 0.96 6.14
C TRP A 119 -9.34 -0.39 5.48
N VAL A 120 -8.19 -0.45 4.83
CA VAL A 120 -7.68 -1.65 4.15
C VAL A 120 -6.23 -1.88 4.56
N LYS A 121 -5.88 -3.11 4.96
CA LYS A 121 -4.50 -3.55 5.15
C LYS A 121 -4.02 -4.25 3.89
N ALA A 122 -2.93 -3.80 3.29
CA ALA A 122 -2.37 -4.46 2.12
C ALA A 122 -0.87 -4.25 1.95
N LEU A 123 -0.28 -5.01 1.01
CA LEU A 123 1.09 -4.83 0.51
C LEU A 123 2.21 -4.97 1.55
N THR A 124 1.94 -5.59 2.70
CA THR A 124 2.95 -5.79 3.76
C THR A 124 3.86 -7.00 3.50
N THR A 125 3.48 -7.89 2.58
CA THR A 125 4.12 -9.21 2.36
C THR A 125 5.16 -9.22 1.22
N ALA A 126 5.54 -8.05 0.74
CA ALA A 126 6.59 -7.87 -0.25
C ALA A 126 7.28 -6.53 -0.01
N ASP A 127 8.58 -6.44 -0.29
CA ASP A 127 9.29 -5.18 -0.20
C ASP A 127 9.10 -4.29 -1.44
N ALA A 128 9.70 -3.10 -1.39
CA ALA A 128 9.61 -2.15 -2.47
C ALA A 128 10.24 -2.64 -3.79
N GLY A 129 11.29 -3.47 -3.73
CA GLY A 129 11.95 -4.02 -4.91
C GLY A 129 11.05 -5.03 -5.61
N ALA A 130 10.49 -5.96 -4.85
CA ALA A 130 9.54 -6.95 -5.34
C ALA A 130 8.29 -6.28 -5.90
N LEU A 131 7.71 -5.30 -5.19
CA LEU A 131 6.56 -4.54 -5.69
C LEU A 131 6.92 -3.70 -6.93
N HIS A 132 8.14 -3.15 -7.02
CA HIS A 132 8.56 -2.39 -8.19
C HIS A 132 8.69 -3.30 -9.42
N SER A 133 9.30 -4.48 -9.28
CA SER A 133 9.45 -5.52 -10.31
C SER A 133 8.11 -6.14 -10.70
N GLY A 134 7.27 -6.45 -9.71
CA GLY A 134 6.00 -7.16 -9.86
C GLY A 134 6.17 -8.67 -10.04
N TYR A 135 7.41 -9.14 -10.18
CA TYR A 135 7.78 -10.54 -10.26
C TYR A 135 8.91 -10.84 -9.29
N SER A 136 8.91 -12.05 -8.74
CA SER A 136 9.97 -12.62 -7.92
C SER A 136 10.18 -14.06 -8.38
N GLU A 137 11.40 -14.42 -8.77
CA GLU A 137 11.73 -15.74 -9.34
C GLU A 137 10.80 -16.16 -10.50
N GLY A 138 10.50 -15.24 -11.41
CA GLY A 138 9.65 -15.48 -12.58
C GLY A 138 8.15 -15.64 -12.28
N LEU A 139 7.73 -15.55 -11.02
CA LEU A 139 6.33 -15.61 -10.61
C LEU A 139 5.82 -14.21 -10.26
N PRO A 140 4.54 -13.88 -10.54
CA PRO A 140 3.98 -12.60 -10.12
C PRO A 140 4.03 -12.49 -8.60
N VAL A 141 4.31 -11.31 -8.07
CA VAL A 141 4.36 -11.09 -6.60
C VAL A 141 2.96 -11.21 -6.02
N ASP A 142 2.85 -11.95 -4.92
CA ASP A 142 1.58 -12.11 -4.21
C ASP A 142 1.40 -10.99 -3.18
N VAL A 143 0.21 -10.43 -3.13
CA VAL A 143 -0.18 -9.45 -2.12
C VAL A 143 -1.50 -9.84 -1.49
N PHE A 144 -1.62 -9.60 -0.20
CA PHE A 144 -2.81 -9.95 0.58
C PHE A 144 -3.52 -8.67 1.00
N VAL A 145 -4.84 -8.67 0.91
CA VAL A 145 -5.69 -7.52 1.17
C VAL A 145 -6.73 -7.90 2.22
N ALA A 146 -6.70 -7.25 3.38
CA ALA A 146 -7.67 -7.44 4.45
C ALA A 146 -8.46 -6.15 4.70
N ALA A 147 -9.78 -6.24 4.77
CA ALA A 147 -10.66 -5.10 5.08
C ALA A 147 -12.04 -5.57 5.57
N ASP A 148 -12.67 -4.78 6.44
CA ASP A 148 -14.05 -5.05 6.91
C ASP A 148 -15.12 -4.51 5.94
N ASP A 149 -14.76 -3.55 5.08
CA ASP A 149 -15.63 -3.06 4.01
C ASP A 149 -15.35 -3.82 2.71
N GLU A 150 -16.33 -4.62 2.27
CA GLU A 150 -16.22 -5.46 1.07
C GLU A 150 -15.97 -4.64 -0.21
N GLY A 151 -16.60 -3.47 -0.34
CA GLY A 151 -16.42 -2.62 -1.53
C GLY A 151 -15.00 -2.07 -1.64
N ALA A 152 -14.40 -1.64 -0.52
CA ALA A 152 -13.02 -1.19 -0.46
C ALA A 152 -12.05 -2.35 -0.71
N LYS A 153 -12.34 -3.53 -0.16
CA LYS A 153 -11.53 -4.73 -0.36
C LYS A 153 -11.46 -5.13 -1.83
N VAL A 154 -12.63 -5.28 -2.48
CA VAL A 154 -12.73 -5.64 -3.91
C VAL A 154 -12.00 -4.62 -4.76
N ALA A 155 -12.24 -3.32 -4.55
CA ALA A 155 -11.58 -2.28 -5.33
C ALA A 155 -10.04 -2.31 -5.21
N VAL A 156 -9.50 -2.65 -4.04
CA VAL A 156 -8.05 -2.74 -3.80
C VAL A 156 -7.46 -4.04 -4.36
N VAL A 157 -8.17 -5.16 -4.25
CA VAL A 157 -7.77 -6.43 -4.89
C VAL A 157 -7.70 -6.25 -6.41
N GLU A 158 -8.76 -5.73 -7.04
CA GLU A 158 -8.81 -5.50 -8.49
C GLU A 158 -7.74 -4.52 -8.96
N LEU A 159 -7.47 -3.47 -8.18
CA LEU A 159 -6.41 -2.51 -8.48
C LEU A 159 -5.05 -3.20 -8.60
N PHE A 160 -4.69 -4.04 -7.63
CA PHE A 160 -3.37 -4.66 -7.62
C PHE A 160 -3.28 -5.87 -8.56
N ASP A 161 -4.37 -6.60 -8.78
CA ASP A 161 -4.41 -7.65 -9.79
C ASP A 161 -4.17 -7.08 -11.20
N ARG A 162 -4.88 -5.99 -11.55
CA ARG A 162 -4.67 -5.27 -12.82
C ARG A 162 -3.29 -4.61 -12.94
N SER A 163 -2.53 -4.48 -11.85
CA SER A 163 -1.16 -3.96 -11.88
C SER A 163 -0.10 -5.00 -12.23
N GLY A 164 -0.51 -6.25 -12.47
CA GLY A 164 0.37 -7.39 -12.73
C GLY A 164 0.91 -8.06 -11.45
N LEU A 165 0.37 -7.72 -10.27
CA LEU A 165 0.55 -8.51 -9.05
C LEU A 165 -0.54 -9.58 -8.99
N ARG A 166 -0.42 -10.54 -8.07
CA ARG A 166 -1.49 -11.49 -7.76
C ARG A 166 -2.09 -11.15 -6.40
N ALA A 167 -3.24 -10.49 -6.39
CA ALA A 167 -3.88 -10.04 -5.16
C ALA A 167 -4.85 -11.09 -4.60
N PHE A 168 -4.77 -11.32 -3.29
CA PHE A 168 -5.63 -12.25 -2.56
C PHE A 168 -6.46 -11.51 -1.52
N ASP A 169 -7.76 -11.83 -1.45
CA ASP A 169 -8.60 -11.48 -0.31
C ASP A 169 -8.15 -12.29 0.92
N ALA A 170 -7.70 -11.58 1.95
CA ALA A 170 -7.24 -12.14 3.20
C ALA A 170 -8.27 -11.99 4.34
N GLY A 171 -9.53 -11.73 4.01
CA GLY A 171 -10.63 -11.59 4.96
C GLY A 171 -10.73 -10.21 5.60
N GLY A 172 -11.28 -10.17 6.82
CA GLY A 172 -11.46 -8.95 7.60
C GLY A 172 -10.17 -8.42 8.22
N LEU A 173 -10.24 -7.21 8.81
CA LEU A 173 -9.11 -6.57 9.49
C LEU A 173 -8.62 -7.32 10.73
N ASP A 174 -9.33 -8.36 11.18
CA ASP A 174 -8.82 -9.31 12.18
C ASP A 174 -7.54 -10.03 11.72
N ASN A 175 -7.32 -10.14 10.40
CA ASN A 175 -6.08 -10.69 9.86
C ASN A 175 -4.96 -9.65 9.68
N ALA A 176 -5.22 -8.37 9.96
CA ALA A 176 -4.22 -7.32 9.73
C ALA A 176 -2.95 -7.51 10.59
N TRP A 177 -3.07 -7.96 11.84
CA TRP A 177 -1.90 -8.23 12.68
C TRP A 177 -1.04 -9.38 12.13
N VAL A 178 -1.68 -10.39 11.51
CA VAL A 178 -0.97 -11.49 10.85
C VAL A 178 -0.19 -10.97 9.65
N LEU A 179 -0.82 -10.12 8.83
CA LEU A 179 -0.16 -9.49 7.68
C LEU A 179 1.00 -8.56 8.10
N GLU A 180 0.85 -7.83 9.21
CA GLU A 180 1.94 -7.06 9.83
C GLU A 180 3.07 -7.97 10.30
N GLY A 181 2.73 -9.08 10.97
CA GLY A 181 3.68 -10.08 11.44
C GLY A 181 4.45 -10.74 10.30
N MET A 182 3.78 -11.10 9.20
CA MET A 182 4.43 -11.58 7.98
C MET A 182 5.41 -10.55 7.43
N GLY A 183 4.97 -9.30 7.29
CA GLY A 183 5.86 -8.22 6.82
C GLY A 183 7.08 -8.04 7.71
N ARG A 184 6.91 -8.11 9.04
CA ARG A 184 8.01 -8.04 10.00
C ARG A 184 8.96 -9.23 9.87
N LEU A 185 8.43 -10.43 9.69
CA LEU A 185 9.23 -11.64 9.46
C LEU A 185 10.04 -11.52 8.16
N GLY A 186 9.44 -11.04 7.07
CA GLY A 186 10.11 -10.82 5.79
C GLY A 186 11.29 -9.86 5.91
N GLN A 187 11.08 -8.72 6.60
CA GLN A 187 12.15 -7.76 6.90
C GLN A 187 13.30 -8.42 7.68
N GLU A 188 13.00 -9.12 8.78
CA GLU A 188 14.01 -9.77 9.63
C GLU A 188 14.80 -10.85 8.87
N VAL A 189 14.11 -11.69 8.09
CA VAL A 189 14.77 -12.73 7.28
C VAL A 189 15.64 -12.10 6.20
N GLY A 190 15.13 -11.06 5.52
CA GLY A 190 15.89 -10.35 4.49
C GLY A 190 17.17 -9.69 5.03
N GLU A 191 17.10 -9.07 6.20
CA GLU A 191 18.25 -8.49 6.90
C GLU A 191 19.29 -9.56 7.27
N ARG A 192 18.85 -10.69 7.83
CA ARG A 192 19.76 -11.81 8.21
C ARG A 192 20.43 -12.46 7.01
N LEU A 193 19.73 -12.55 5.89
CA LEU A 193 20.26 -13.09 4.63
C LEU A 193 21.06 -12.05 3.84
N GLN A 194 21.11 -10.79 4.28
CA GLN A 194 21.76 -9.68 3.58
C GLN A 194 21.31 -9.56 2.13
N LEU A 195 20.00 -9.72 1.88
CA LEU A 195 19.47 -9.68 0.52
C LEU A 195 19.78 -8.34 -0.15
N SER A 196 20.40 -8.40 -1.33
CA SER A 196 20.73 -7.22 -2.14
C SER A 196 19.61 -6.79 -3.08
N GLU A 197 18.67 -7.69 -3.38
CA GLU A 197 17.63 -7.47 -4.39
C GLU A 197 16.25 -7.18 -3.78
N SER A 198 15.49 -8.23 -3.46
CA SER A 198 14.14 -8.09 -2.93
C SER A 198 13.64 -9.36 -2.25
N TRP A 199 12.56 -9.25 -1.47
CA TRP A 199 11.81 -10.38 -0.95
C TRP A 199 10.30 -10.21 -1.14
N SER A 200 9.61 -11.35 -1.27
CA SER A 200 8.16 -11.46 -1.20
C SER A 200 7.75 -12.83 -0.67
N PHE A 201 6.59 -12.91 -0.01
CA PHE A 201 5.97 -14.20 0.28
C PHE A 201 5.20 -14.71 -0.92
N LYS A 202 5.18 -16.03 -1.10
CA LYS A 202 4.45 -16.71 -2.16
C LYS A 202 3.45 -17.69 -1.56
N PHE A 203 2.21 -17.63 -2.01
CA PHE A 203 1.16 -18.58 -1.66
C PHE A 203 0.94 -19.54 -2.83
N MET A 204 1.17 -20.84 -2.59
CA MET A 204 1.16 -21.88 -3.62
C MET A 204 0.02 -22.86 -3.35
N PRO A 205 -1.22 -22.49 -3.71
CA PRO A 205 -2.34 -23.40 -3.55
C PRO A 205 -2.34 -24.53 -4.59
N SER A 206 -3.04 -25.62 -4.29
CA SER A 206 -3.06 -26.85 -5.10
C SER A 206 -4.38 -27.11 -5.83
N TRP A 207 -5.25 -26.10 -5.98
CA TRP A 207 -6.56 -26.23 -6.63
C TRP A 207 -6.52 -25.98 -8.13
#